data_AF-A0A067C0A5-F1
#
_entry.id   AF-A0A067C0A5-F1
#
_cell.length_a   1.000
_cell.length_b   1.000
_cell.length_c   1.000
_cell.angle_alpha   90.00
_cell.angle_beta   90.00
_cell.angle_gamma   90.00
#
_symmetry.space_group_name_H-M   'P 1'
#
loop_
_entity.id
_entity.type
_entity.pdbx_description
1 polymer ?
#
loop_
_entity_poly.entity_id
_entity_poly.type
_entity_poly.pdbx_seq_one_letter_code
_entity_poly.pdbx_strand_id
1 'polypeptide(L)'
;MVVVHAKATGNVQQVMFRQTIIRAMTKRGINGGATNLKTPARDTVEMTLDGDAATIQTFLDALRTTQPLNSWGARVDALVVLSTGRAVRDHQVTTTNVDDRSWNPNVEFYI
;
A
#
# COMPACT_ATOMS: atom_id res chain seq x y z
N MET A 1 2.75 -15.48 -11.61
CA MET A 1 3.40 -14.48 -10.74
C MET A 1 3.81 -13.29 -11.59
N VAL A 2 3.50 -12.08 -11.15
CA VAL A 2 3.83 -10.82 -11.82
C VAL A 2 4.29 -9.80 -10.78
N VAL A 3 5.08 -8.82 -11.22
CA VAL A 3 5.47 -7.66 -10.41
C VAL A 3 4.76 -6.43 -10.95
N VAL A 4 4.06 -5.71 -10.09
CA VAL A 4 3.36 -4.47 -10.40
C VAL A 4 3.91 -3.35 -9.52
N HIS A 5 4.28 -2.24 -10.16
CA HIS A 5 4.63 -1.01 -9.48
C HIS A 5 3.47 -0.03 -9.59
N ALA A 6 3.12 0.66 -8.51
CA ALA A 6 2.03 1.62 -8.52
C ALA A 6 2.30 2.83 -7.63
N LYS A 7 1.65 3.95 -7.98
CA LYS A 7 1.54 5.15 -7.14
C LYS A 7 0.09 5.34 -6.74
N ALA A 8 -0.14 5.47 -5.44
CA ALA A 8 -1.41 5.94 -4.88
C ALA A 8 -1.25 7.39 -4.42
N THR A 9 -2.18 8.25 -4.83
CA THR A 9 -2.26 9.65 -4.42
C THR A 9 -3.60 9.90 -3.74
N GLY A 10 -3.60 10.72 -2.68
CA GLY A 10 -4.80 11.08 -1.91
C GLY A 10 -4.48 11.27 -0.43
N ASN A 11 -5.42 10.90 0.45
CA ASN A 11 -5.15 10.82 1.89
C ASN A 11 -4.44 9.50 2.22
N VAL A 12 -3.15 9.42 1.91
CA VAL A 12 -2.34 8.19 1.99
C VAL A 12 -1.09 8.35 2.87
N GLN A 13 -0.88 9.51 3.49
CA GLN A 13 0.21 9.74 4.43
C GLN A 13 -0.32 10.24 5.79
N GLN A 14 0.38 9.94 6.88
CA GLN A 14 -0.04 10.25 8.26
C GLN A 14 -1.37 9.61 8.71
N VAL A 15 -1.88 8.63 7.95
CA VAL A 15 -3.16 7.94 8.21
C VAL A 15 -3.02 6.42 8.19
N MET A 16 -1.88 5.90 8.67
CA MET A 16 -1.58 4.45 8.73
C MET A 16 -1.64 3.68 7.41
N PHE A 17 -1.74 4.35 6.26
CA PHE A 17 -1.91 3.74 4.94
C PHE A 17 -0.91 2.62 4.64
N ARG A 18 0.41 2.85 4.84
CA ARG A 18 1.45 1.82 4.59
C ARG A 18 1.20 0.54 5.40
N GLN A 19 0.81 0.67 6.67
CA GLN A 19 0.49 -0.49 7.49
C GLN A 19 -0.76 -1.20 6.95
N THR A 20 -1.81 -0.44 6.64
CA THR A 20 -3.06 -0.95 6.08
C THR A 20 -2.83 -1.76 4.81
N ILE A 21 -2.14 -1.19 3.82
CA ILE A 21 -1.94 -1.87 2.54
C ILE A 21 -1.00 -3.06 2.66
N ILE A 22 0.06 -2.98 3.49
CA ILE A 22 0.99 -4.10 3.66
C ILE A 22 0.34 -5.26 4.41
N ARG A 23 -0.45 -5.00 5.45
CA ARG A 23 -1.21 -6.07 6.13
C ARG A 23 -2.25 -6.69 5.19
N ALA A 24 -2.90 -5.89 4.36
CA ALA A 24 -3.84 -6.36 3.34
C ALA A 24 -3.16 -7.21 2.25
N MET A 25 -1.93 -6.87 1.85
CA MET A 25 -1.09 -7.67 0.94
C MET A 25 -0.71 -9.01 1.58
N THR A 26 -0.21 -9.01 2.83
CA THR A 26 0.13 -10.24 3.57
C THR A 26 -1.06 -11.19 3.67
N LYS A 27 -2.26 -10.69 4.01
CA LYS A 27 -3.49 -11.50 4.07
C LYS A 27 -3.85 -12.17 2.74
N ARG A 28 -3.43 -11.57 1.62
CA ARG A 28 -3.70 -12.05 0.25
C ARG A 28 -2.53 -12.84 -0.36
N GLY A 29 -1.46 -13.09 0.40
CA GLY A 29 -0.26 -13.77 -0.11
C GLY A 29 0.53 -12.95 -1.15
N ILE A 30 0.36 -11.62 -1.17
CA ILE A 30 1.14 -10.72 -2.02
C ILE A 30 2.42 -10.33 -1.26
N ASN A 31 3.59 -10.57 -1.86
CA ASN A 31 4.85 -10.01 -1.35
C ASN A 31 4.94 -8.54 -1.77
N GLY A 32 5.05 -7.60 -0.83
CA GLY A 32 4.83 -6.21 -1.14
C GLY A 32 5.61 -5.20 -0.31
N GLY A 33 5.75 -4.00 -0.86
CA GLY A 33 6.47 -2.88 -0.25
C GLY A 33 5.77 -1.55 -0.49
N ALA A 34 5.86 -0.62 0.47
CA ALA A 34 5.25 0.70 0.41
C ALA A 34 6.17 1.79 0.99
N THR A 35 6.28 2.92 0.28
CA THR A 35 7.14 4.07 0.63
C THR A 35 6.38 5.37 0.48
N ASN A 36 6.36 6.18 1.54
CA ASN A 36 5.87 7.56 1.44
C ASN A 36 6.87 8.39 0.64
N LEU A 37 6.40 9.06 -0.40
CA LEU A 37 7.20 10.04 -1.10
C LEU A 37 7.37 11.30 -0.24
N LYS A 38 8.52 11.94 -0.39
CA LYS A 38 8.86 13.20 0.29
C LYS A 38 8.42 14.38 -0.58
N THR A 39 8.56 15.59 -0.04
CA THR A 39 8.31 16.85 -0.75
C THR A 39 8.90 16.84 -2.17
N PRO A 40 8.15 17.26 -3.20
CA PRO A 40 6.81 17.88 -3.11
C PRO A 40 5.62 16.90 -2.96
N ALA A 41 5.81 15.59 -3.13
CA ALA A 41 4.74 14.59 -3.22
C ALA A 41 4.28 14.02 -1.87
N ARG A 42 3.86 14.91 -0.95
CA ARG A 42 3.46 14.54 0.44
C ARG A 42 2.12 13.81 0.55
N ASP A 43 1.41 13.68 -0.55
CA ASP A 43 0.11 13.04 -0.72
C ASP A 43 0.23 11.72 -1.50
N THR A 44 1.46 11.22 -1.71
CA THR A 44 1.72 10.10 -2.62
C THR A 44 2.51 8.98 -1.94
N VAL A 45 2.12 7.73 -2.21
CA VAL A 45 2.81 6.52 -1.77
C VAL A 45 3.15 5.68 -3.00
N GLU A 46 4.42 5.28 -3.11
CA GLU A 46 4.87 4.24 -4.05
C GLU A 46 4.73 2.87 -3.43
N MET A 47 4.21 1.91 -4.18
CA MET A 47 4.11 0.52 -3.79
C MET A 47 4.58 -0.43 -4.89
N THR A 48 5.07 -1.59 -4.47
CA THR A 48 5.41 -2.71 -5.35
C THR A 48 4.70 -3.95 -4.83
N LEU A 49 4.07 -4.69 -5.74
CA LEU A 49 3.33 -5.92 -5.47
C LEU A 49 3.92 -7.03 -6.31
N ASP A 50 4.29 -8.14 -5.69
CA ASP A 50 4.81 -9.34 -6.32
C ASP A 50 3.94 -10.53 -5.90
N GLY A 51 3.25 -11.14 -6.85
CA GLY A 51 2.16 -12.05 -6.54
C GLY A 51 1.43 -12.62 -7.75
N ASP A 52 0.34 -13.32 -7.48
CA ASP A 52 -0.62 -13.73 -8.50
C ASP A 52 -1.32 -12.50 -9.12
N ALA A 53 -1.50 -12.51 -10.44
CA ALA A 53 -2.00 -11.36 -11.19
C ALA A 53 -3.46 -11.02 -10.85
N ALA A 54 -4.33 -12.03 -10.71
CA ALA A 54 -5.73 -11.81 -10.37
C ALA A 54 -5.90 -11.29 -8.94
N THR A 55 -5.06 -11.80 -8.03
CA THR A 55 -5.01 -11.36 -6.63
C THR A 55 -4.55 -9.91 -6.52
N ILE A 56 -3.49 -9.54 -7.26
CA ILE A 56 -3.04 -8.14 -7.35
C ILE A 56 -4.14 -7.24 -7.92
N GLN A 57 -4.79 -7.66 -9.01
CA GLN A 57 -5.85 -6.85 -9.62
C GLN A 57 -6.99 -6.59 -8.64
N THR A 58 -7.47 -7.64 -7.96
CA THR A 58 -8.51 -7.52 -6.91
C THR A 58 -8.10 -6.57 -5.80
N PHE A 59 -6.82 -6.59 -5.40
CA PHE A 59 -6.29 -5.67 -4.41
C PHE A 59 -6.27 -4.21 -4.91
N LEU A 60 -5.85 -3.96 -6.15
CA LEU A 60 -5.87 -2.62 -6.75
C LEU A 60 -7.30 -2.09 -6.90
N ASP A 61 -8.27 -2.94 -7.22
CA ASP A 61 -9.68 -2.56 -7.31
C ASP A 61 -10.27 -2.23 -5.93
N ALA A 62 -9.91 -2.98 -4.89
CA ALA A 62 -10.27 -2.66 -3.51
C ALA A 62 -9.69 -1.30 -3.07
N LEU A 63 -8.45 -0.97 -3.45
CA LEU A 63 -7.87 0.35 -3.15
C LEU A 63 -8.68 1.51 -3.77
N ARG A 64 -9.32 1.30 -4.92
CA ARG A 64 -10.13 2.32 -5.60
C ARG A 64 -11.53 2.46 -4.99
N THR A 65 -12.11 1.34 -4.58
CA THR A 65 -13.54 1.25 -4.23
C THR A 65 -13.80 1.38 -2.73
N THR A 66 -12.88 0.95 -1.88
CA THR A 66 -13.02 1.03 -0.42
C THR A 66 -12.59 2.40 0.07
N GLN A 67 -13.53 3.21 0.53
CA GLN A 67 -13.29 4.54 1.07
C GLN A 67 -14.11 4.77 2.36
N PRO A 68 -13.47 4.92 3.54
CA PRO A 68 -12.03 4.83 3.79
C PRO A 68 -11.50 3.40 3.84
N LEU A 69 -10.18 3.22 3.75
CA LEU A 69 -9.47 1.95 3.88
C LEU A 69 -9.21 1.55 5.34
N ASN A 70 -9.24 2.54 6.24
CA ASN A 70 -9.06 2.34 7.68
C ASN A 70 -9.79 3.42 8.48
N SER A 71 -9.90 3.23 9.80
CA SER A 71 -10.57 4.19 10.69
C SER A 71 -9.91 5.58 10.78
N TRP A 72 -8.70 5.75 10.24
CA TRP A 72 -7.97 7.02 10.19
C TRP A 72 -8.23 7.81 8.90
N GLY A 73 -9.18 7.36 8.07
CA GLY A 73 -9.63 8.08 6.88
C GLY A 73 -8.71 7.91 5.67
N ALA A 74 -7.87 6.88 5.66
CA ALA A 74 -7.01 6.59 4.51
C ALA A 74 -7.85 6.35 3.25
N ARG A 75 -7.54 7.02 2.14
CA ARG A 75 -8.24 6.84 0.87
C ARG A 75 -7.30 7.12 -0.31
N VAL A 76 -7.57 6.45 -1.42
CA VAL A 76 -6.84 6.64 -2.68
C VAL A 76 -7.74 7.38 -3.65
N ASP A 77 -7.35 8.60 -3.99
CA ASP A 77 -8.07 9.46 -4.94
C ASP A 77 -7.62 9.13 -6.38
N ALA A 78 -6.34 8.78 -6.57
CA ALA A 78 -5.79 8.33 -7.85
C ALA A 78 -4.80 7.18 -7.66
N LEU A 79 -4.85 6.19 -8.54
CA LEU A 79 -3.94 5.04 -8.55
C LEU A 79 -3.41 4.81 -9.96
N VAL A 80 -2.09 4.87 -10.13
CA VAL A 80 -1.40 4.77 -11.42
C VAL A 80 -0.43 3.60 -11.38
N VAL A 81 -0.54 2.68 -12.34
CA VAL A 81 0.43 1.61 -12.56
C VAL A 81 1.63 2.17 -13.32
N LEU A 82 2.83 1.81 -12.91
CA LEU A 82 4.09 2.31 -13.46
C LEU A 82 4.81 1.21 -14.25
N SER A 83 5.56 1.62 -15.28
CA SER A 83 6.44 0.72 -16.05
C SER A 83 7.66 0.26 -15.26
N THR A 84 8.10 1.05 -14.28
CA THR A 84 9.26 0.78 -13.43
C THR A 84 8.99 1.23 -12.00
N GLY A 85 9.65 0.60 -11.04
CA GLY A 85 9.61 1.00 -9.64
C GLY A 85 10.75 0.41 -8.82
N ARG A 86 10.60 0.48 -7.51
CA ARG A 86 11.59 -0.01 -6.54
C ARG A 86 11.40 -1.51 -6.32
N ALA A 87 12.45 -2.25 -5.96
CA ALA A 87 12.26 -3.62 -5.49
C ALA A 87 11.54 -3.61 -4.13
N VAL A 88 10.79 -4.67 -3.80
CA VAL A 88 10.04 -4.79 -2.52
C VAL A 88 10.93 -4.44 -1.32
N ARG A 89 12.13 -5.01 -1.26
CA ARG A 89 13.11 -4.80 -0.18
C ARG A 89 13.59 -3.35 0.00
N ASP A 90 13.47 -2.52 -1.03
CA ASP A 90 13.93 -1.13 -1.03
C ASP A 90 12.82 -0.16 -0.55
N HIS A 91 11.65 -0.70 -0.19
CA HIS A 91 10.59 0.09 0.41
C HIS A 91 10.76 0.28 1.92
N GLN A 92 10.20 1.37 2.44
CA GLN A 92 10.25 1.68 3.87
C GLN A 92 9.54 0.61 4.71
N VAL A 93 8.35 0.19 4.27
CA VAL A 93 7.54 -0.84 4.92
C VAL A 93 7.32 -1.95 3.91
N THR A 94 7.47 -3.19 4.34
CA THR A 94 7.35 -4.39 3.53
C THR A 94 6.58 -5.45 4.30
N THR A 95 6.09 -6.46 3.59
CA THR A 95 5.46 -7.63 4.20
C THR A 95 6.37 -8.38 5.17
N THR A 96 7.70 -8.20 5.09
CA THR A 96 8.67 -8.85 5.98
C THR A 96 9.07 -8.00 7.19
N ASN A 97 8.82 -6.69 7.20
CA ASN A 97 9.23 -5.78 8.29
C ASN A 97 8.07 -4.98 8.90
N VAL A 98 6.83 -5.25 8.50
CA VAL A 98 5.66 -4.52 8.99
C VAL A 98 5.48 -4.71 10.49
N ASP A 99 5.79 -5.89 11.04
CA ASP A 99 5.62 -6.16 12.46
C ASP A 99 6.79 -5.68 13.32
N ASP A 100 7.93 -5.29 12.71
CA ASP A 100 9.09 -4.71 13.41
C ASP A 100 8.88 -3.25 13.80
N ARG A 101 7.75 -2.66 13.40
CA ARG A 101 7.44 -1.24 13.58
C ARG A 101 6.41 -1.04 14.68
N SER A 102 6.66 -0.03 15.53
CA SER A 102 5.71 0.41 16.57
C SER A 102 4.55 1.20 15.95
N TRP A 103 3.53 0.50 15.48
CA TRP A 103 2.30 1.11 15.00
C TRP A 103 1.36 1.49 16.13
N ASN A 104 0.43 2.42 15.84
CA ASN A 104 -0.67 2.65 16.77
C ASN A 104 -1.59 1.41 16.76
N PRO A 105 -1.90 0.81 17.92
CA PRO A 105 -2.77 -0.37 17.98
C PRO A 105 -4.25 -0.05 17.69
N ASN A 106 -4.66 1.20 17.79
CA ASN A 106 -6.06 1.63 17.67
C ASN A 106 -6.39 2.06 16.23
N VAL A 107 -6.20 1.15 15.29
CA VAL A 107 -6.60 1.34 13.89
C VAL A 107 -7.41 0.12 13.43
N GLU A 108 -8.59 0.39 12.89
CA GLU A 108 -9.42 -0.64 12.25
C GLU A 108 -9.15 -0.62 10.75
N PHE A 109 -9.10 -1.80 10.13
CA PHE A 109 -8.83 -1.95 8.70
C PHE A 109 -10.09 -2.46 7.98
N TYR A 110 -10.41 -1.87 6.83
CA TYR A 110 -11.61 -2.20 6.05
C TYR A 110 -11.29 -2.89 4.71
N ILE A 111 -10.02 -3.24 4.48
CA ILE A 111 -9.47 -3.88 3.28
C ILE A 111 -8.71 -5.18 3.62
#